data_AF-A0A2M7EAD7-F1
#
_entry.id   AF-A0A2M7EAD7-F1
#
_cell.length_a   1.000
_cell.length_b   1.000
_cell.length_c   1.000
_cell.angle_alpha   90.00
_cell.angle_beta   90.00
_cell.angle_gamma   90.00
#
_symmetry.space_group_name_H-M   'P 1'
#
loop_
_entity.id
_entity.type
_entity.pdbx_description
1 polymer ?
#
loop_
_entity_poly.entity_id
_entity_poly.type
_entity_poly.pdbx_seq_one_letter_code
_entity_poly.pdbx_strand_id
1 'polypeptide(L)'
;ADESISPKGIYKLSGEINKIIFIDGDVMLKGDLSGTGTIIATGDIKVINAKNTDKLSLISYSDIKLDGSINFTALCYAAGSIKVDATGNFSGSLVADSIKIAGNTTLFYKPLLVEGLLDKMEEAFEIGDQETTFKVAGVMVQYGSYATPFLREIFTNKEKMRKMRFLISEIMVVIKDLDFIPPLIAVLSDVSDHENVREHAAQSLGMLGDKRALDTLRYVLNDTSEIVRSRASLALGMLGDKSAVNDLIVVLQNKEKYGYYAQINAAKSLGMIKDSSAVPQLIGALQDEDEVVRMHVAKSLGDIKDVSAVDSLILLLQEDESAYVRSQVAEALGKVGGDKAFNALVQALEGKDEFVRINIALALAEIGDKRALPFLKAILLETEDSFTKQKIEEAIEKLGNE
;
A
#
# COMPACT_ATOMS: atom_id res chain seq x y z
N ALA A 1 10.24 9.57 -30.44
CA ALA A 1 10.42 10.23 -29.14
C ALA A 1 9.32 9.74 -28.21
N ASP A 2 9.54 9.69 -26.90
CA ASP A 2 8.50 9.33 -25.92
C ASP A 2 7.32 10.31 -26.04
N GLU A 3 6.29 9.92 -26.80
CA GLU A 3 5.05 10.68 -26.96
C GLU A 3 3.88 9.79 -26.56
N SER A 4 3.11 10.23 -25.57
CA SER A 4 1.79 9.70 -25.28
C SER A 4 0.85 10.14 -26.39
N ILE A 5 0.40 9.20 -27.23
CA ILE A 5 -0.47 9.50 -28.36
C ILE A 5 -1.94 9.49 -27.89
N SER A 6 -2.73 10.43 -28.43
CA SER A 6 -4.13 10.77 -28.09
C SER A 6 -5.08 9.56 -27.87
N PRO A 7 -6.23 9.72 -27.16
CA PRO A 7 -6.99 8.59 -26.65
C PRO A 7 -7.92 7.85 -27.61
N LYS A 8 -8.12 8.28 -28.87
CA LYS A 8 -9.13 7.63 -29.75
C LYS A 8 -8.72 7.58 -31.21
N GLY A 9 -8.51 6.38 -31.73
CA GLY A 9 -8.34 6.11 -33.16
C GLY A 9 -7.48 4.89 -33.48
N ILE A 10 -7.51 4.45 -34.75
CA ILE A 10 -6.58 3.45 -35.28
C ILE A 10 -5.32 4.16 -35.76
N TYR A 11 -4.18 3.83 -35.15
CA TYR A 11 -2.89 4.41 -35.50
C TYR A 11 -2.14 3.56 -36.51
N LYS A 12 -1.59 4.19 -37.56
CA LYS A 12 -0.71 3.53 -38.53
C LYS A 12 0.72 4.02 -38.34
N LEU A 13 1.59 3.14 -37.87
CA LEU A 13 2.99 3.45 -37.57
C LEU A 13 3.94 2.88 -38.63
N SER A 14 5.03 3.61 -38.90
CA SER A 14 6.14 3.21 -39.79
C SER A 14 7.44 3.90 -39.37
N GLY A 15 8.60 3.25 -39.53
CA GLY A 15 9.92 3.79 -39.19
C GLY A 15 10.52 3.21 -37.90
N GLU A 16 11.54 3.87 -37.36
CA GLU A 16 12.27 3.39 -36.18
C GLU A 16 11.46 3.59 -34.87
N ILE A 17 11.20 2.50 -34.15
CA ILE A 17 10.38 2.49 -32.92
C ILE A 17 11.23 2.15 -31.70
N ASN A 18 11.31 3.09 -30.76
CA ASN A 18 12.02 2.94 -29.48
C ASN A 18 11.10 2.70 -28.28
N LYS A 19 10.01 3.46 -28.14
CA LYS A 19 8.96 3.21 -27.15
C LYS A 19 7.73 4.05 -27.49
N ILE A 20 6.54 3.46 -27.47
CA ILE A 20 5.28 4.17 -27.73
C ILE A 20 4.18 3.59 -26.83
N ILE A 21 3.38 4.47 -26.21
CA ILE A 21 2.27 4.09 -25.33
C ILE A 21 0.97 4.70 -25.88
N PHE A 22 -0.03 3.85 -26.08
CA PHE A 22 -1.38 4.19 -26.52
C PHE A 22 -2.40 3.96 -25.39
N ILE A 23 -3.06 5.03 -24.99
CA ILE A 23 -4.14 5.02 -24.00
C ILE A 23 -5.46 5.11 -24.78
N ASP A 24 -6.44 4.27 -24.48
CA ASP A 24 -7.78 4.12 -25.10
C ASP A 24 -7.87 3.87 -26.64
N GLY A 25 -6.82 3.33 -27.30
CA GLY A 25 -6.81 3.15 -28.76
C GLY A 25 -6.34 1.77 -29.28
N ASP A 26 -6.94 1.35 -30.40
CA ASP A 26 -6.48 0.21 -31.20
C ASP A 26 -5.29 0.63 -32.09
N VAL A 27 -4.30 -0.24 -32.23
CA VAL A 27 -3.06 0.06 -32.95
C VAL A 27 -2.93 -0.85 -34.16
N MET A 28 -2.65 -0.25 -35.33
CA MET A 28 -2.38 -1.00 -36.56
C MET A 28 -0.95 -0.75 -37.05
N LEU A 29 -0.11 -1.78 -36.96
CA LEU A 29 1.29 -1.71 -37.39
C LEU A 29 1.44 -2.23 -38.82
N LYS A 30 2.05 -1.42 -39.70
CA LYS A 30 2.27 -1.78 -41.11
C LYS A 30 3.48 -1.06 -41.69
N GLY A 31 4.33 -1.81 -42.39
CA GLY A 31 5.50 -1.26 -43.11
C GLY A 31 6.82 -1.75 -42.53
N ASP A 32 7.88 -0.97 -42.72
CA ASP A 32 9.19 -1.23 -42.13
C ASP A 32 9.23 -0.65 -40.70
N LEU A 33 9.41 -1.52 -39.70
CA LEU A 33 9.33 -1.21 -38.28
C LEU A 33 10.65 -1.54 -37.57
N SER A 34 11.74 -0.90 -37.99
CA SER A 34 13.05 -1.08 -37.36
C SER A 34 13.06 -0.57 -35.90
N GLY A 35 13.99 -1.05 -35.08
CA GLY A 35 14.18 -0.60 -33.69
C GLY A 35 13.99 -1.69 -32.64
N THR A 36 14.38 -1.42 -31.38
CA THR A 36 14.35 -2.39 -30.26
C THR A 36 13.24 -2.10 -29.24
N GLY A 37 12.22 -1.35 -29.66
CA GLY A 37 11.28 -0.72 -28.75
C GLY A 37 10.12 -1.55 -28.24
N THR A 38 9.39 -0.99 -27.29
CA THR A 38 8.14 -1.57 -26.75
C THR A 38 6.93 -0.73 -27.17
N ILE A 39 5.89 -1.41 -27.66
CA ILE A 39 4.58 -0.80 -27.95
C ILE A 39 3.58 -1.31 -26.92
N ILE A 40 2.95 -0.39 -26.20
CA ILE A 40 1.94 -0.68 -25.20
C ILE A 40 0.62 -0.07 -25.67
N ALA A 41 -0.45 -0.87 -25.73
CA ALA A 41 -1.79 -0.42 -26.08
C ALA A 41 -2.84 -0.95 -25.09
N THR A 42 -3.80 -0.10 -24.75
CA THR A 42 -4.96 -0.50 -23.94
C THR A 42 -6.07 -1.17 -24.77
N GLY A 43 -6.11 -0.92 -26.08
CA GLY A 43 -6.96 -1.61 -27.06
C GLY A 43 -6.21 -2.70 -27.85
N ASP A 44 -6.80 -3.13 -28.97
CA ASP A 44 -6.28 -4.22 -29.79
C ASP A 44 -4.99 -3.82 -30.52
N ILE A 45 -4.05 -4.76 -30.68
CA ILE A 45 -2.89 -4.57 -31.57
C ILE A 45 -3.02 -5.48 -32.79
N LYS A 46 -3.00 -4.87 -33.97
CA LYS A 46 -3.00 -5.58 -35.25
C LYS A 46 -1.72 -5.31 -36.03
N VAL A 47 -0.95 -6.35 -36.30
CA VAL A 47 0.28 -6.28 -37.11
C VAL A 47 0.01 -6.89 -38.48
N ILE A 48 0.23 -6.13 -39.55
CA ILE A 48 -0.08 -6.55 -40.92
C ILE A 48 1.12 -6.36 -41.85
N ASN A 49 1.69 -7.45 -42.37
CA ASN A 49 2.79 -7.44 -43.35
C ASN A 49 3.95 -6.50 -42.95
N ALA A 50 4.32 -6.54 -41.67
CA ALA A 50 5.39 -5.70 -41.12
C ALA A 50 6.76 -6.37 -41.29
N LYS A 51 7.80 -5.56 -41.56
CA LYS A 51 9.20 -5.99 -41.71
C LYS A 51 10.06 -5.47 -40.57
N ASN A 52 11.20 -6.11 -40.32
CA ASN A 52 12.18 -5.75 -39.28
C ASN A 52 11.58 -5.69 -37.85
N THR A 53 10.55 -6.50 -37.61
CA THR A 53 9.85 -6.62 -36.32
C THR A 53 10.60 -7.46 -35.29
N ASP A 54 11.79 -7.97 -35.63
CA ASP A 54 12.51 -8.97 -34.88
C ASP A 54 12.88 -8.52 -33.46
N LYS A 55 12.91 -7.20 -33.20
CA LYS A 55 13.32 -6.65 -31.90
C LYS A 55 12.23 -5.85 -31.18
N LEU A 56 10.97 -5.91 -31.62
CA LEU A 56 9.86 -5.15 -31.03
C LEU A 56 9.04 -5.97 -30.04
N SER A 57 8.82 -5.46 -28.83
CA SER A 57 7.90 -6.07 -27.85
C SER A 57 6.51 -5.45 -27.92
N LEU A 58 5.46 -6.29 -27.85
CA LEU A 58 4.05 -5.88 -27.93
C LEU A 58 3.32 -6.20 -26.63
N ILE A 59 2.62 -5.22 -26.07
CA ILE A 59 1.78 -5.40 -24.88
C ILE A 59 0.40 -4.80 -25.18
N SER A 60 -0.64 -5.62 -25.16
CA SER A 60 -2.04 -5.22 -25.29
C SER A 60 -2.85 -5.60 -24.05
N TYR A 61 -3.73 -4.72 -23.58
CA TYR A 61 -4.74 -5.06 -22.57
C TYR A 61 -6.04 -5.64 -23.19
N SER A 62 -6.01 -5.98 -24.49
CA SER A 62 -7.10 -6.62 -25.25
C SER A 62 -6.51 -7.73 -26.15
N ASP A 63 -6.93 -7.84 -27.42
CA ASP A 63 -6.46 -8.87 -28.35
C ASP A 63 -5.22 -8.44 -29.16
N ILE A 64 -4.39 -9.42 -29.55
CA ILE A 64 -3.33 -9.23 -30.54
C ILE A 64 -3.59 -10.11 -31.77
N LYS A 65 -3.61 -9.48 -32.96
CA LYS A 65 -3.69 -10.17 -34.25
C LYS A 65 -2.44 -9.95 -35.09
N LEU A 66 -1.77 -11.04 -35.45
CA LEU A 66 -0.57 -11.05 -36.30
C LEU A 66 -0.92 -11.65 -37.67
N ASP A 67 -0.72 -10.89 -38.75
CA ASP A 67 -1.14 -11.25 -40.11
C ASP A 67 -0.04 -10.91 -41.15
N GLY A 68 0.22 -11.83 -42.07
CA GLY A 68 1.18 -11.65 -43.17
C GLY A 68 2.60 -12.16 -42.89
N SER A 69 3.57 -11.74 -43.71
CA SER A 69 4.97 -12.15 -43.54
C SER A 69 5.63 -11.31 -42.44
N ILE A 70 5.88 -11.93 -41.29
CA ILE A 70 6.40 -11.28 -40.08
C ILE A 70 7.50 -12.17 -39.48
N ASN A 71 8.59 -11.55 -39.02
CA ASN A 71 9.68 -12.23 -38.31
C ASN A 71 9.84 -11.57 -36.94
N PHE A 72 9.51 -12.28 -35.86
CA PHE A 72 9.58 -11.77 -34.49
C PHE A 72 10.63 -12.55 -33.68
N THR A 73 11.40 -11.82 -32.87
CA THR A 73 12.29 -12.35 -31.82
C THR A 73 12.03 -11.59 -30.51
N ALA A 74 10.77 -11.54 -30.05
CA ALA A 74 10.35 -10.64 -28.97
C ALA A 74 9.14 -11.12 -28.15
N LEU A 75 8.78 -10.37 -27.09
CA LEU A 75 7.67 -10.66 -26.18
C LEU A 75 6.35 -10.11 -26.71
N CYS A 76 5.32 -10.96 -26.81
CA CYS A 76 3.93 -10.53 -27.03
C CYS A 76 3.07 -10.91 -25.82
N TYR A 77 2.49 -9.90 -25.18
CA TYR A 77 1.54 -10.06 -24.08
C TYR A 77 0.17 -9.50 -24.49
N ALA A 78 -0.89 -10.29 -24.36
CA ALA A 78 -2.27 -9.86 -24.55
C ALA A 78 -3.10 -10.26 -23.32
N ALA A 79 -3.90 -9.35 -22.75
CA ALA A 79 -4.86 -9.74 -21.72
C ALA A 79 -6.06 -10.53 -22.29
N GLY A 80 -6.31 -10.43 -23.60
CA GLY A 80 -7.28 -11.24 -24.33
C GLY A 80 -6.64 -12.42 -25.06
N SER A 81 -6.92 -12.54 -26.35
CA SER A 81 -6.46 -13.61 -27.23
C SER A 81 -5.33 -13.18 -28.17
N ILE A 82 -4.48 -14.14 -28.53
CA ILE A 82 -3.49 -13.98 -29.60
C ILE A 82 -3.88 -14.86 -30.80
N LYS A 83 -4.09 -14.22 -31.96
CA LYS A 83 -4.29 -14.92 -33.23
C LYS A 83 -3.11 -14.72 -34.17
N VAL A 84 -2.49 -15.82 -34.57
CA VAL A 84 -1.33 -15.84 -35.47
C VAL A 84 -1.73 -16.47 -36.81
N ASP A 85 -1.94 -15.62 -37.82
CA ASP A 85 -2.22 -16.02 -39.21
C ASP A 85 -1.00 -15.69 -40.13
N ALA A 86 0.21 -15.66 -39.55
CA ALA A 86 1.42 -15.13 -40.18
C ALA A 86 2.28 -16.21 -40.86
N THR A 87 2.96 -15.86 -41.97
CA THR A 87 3.91 -16.73 -42.67
C THR A 87 5.35 -16.36 -42.31
N GLY A 88 6.03 -17.17 -41.49
CA GLY A 88 7.41 -16.90 -41.07
C GLY A 88 7.84 -17.66 -39.81
N ASN A 89 9.09 -17.42 -39.41
CA ASN A 89 9.59 -17.87 -38.12
C ASN A 89 9.17 -16.88 -37.05
N PHE A 90 8.56 -17.40 -36.00
CA PHE A 90 8.26 -16.66 -34.80
C PHE A 90 9.10 -17.25 -33.68
N SER A 91 9.93 -16.43 -33.05
CA SER A 91 10.71 -16.81 -31.88
C SER A 91 10.44 -15.83 -30.75
N GLY A 92 10.23 -16.31 -29.53
CA GLY A 92 9.85 -15.43 -28.41
C GLY A 92 8.82 -16.05 -27.47
N SER A 93 8.31 -15.22 -26.56
CA SER A 93 7.29 -15.60 -25.58
C SER A 93 5.93 -15.03 -25.99
N LEU A 94 4.90 -15.89 -26.02
CA LEU A 94 3.50 -15.53 -26.20
C LEU A 94 2.78 -15.77 -24.88
N VAL A 95 2.10 -14.75 -24.34
CA VAL A 95 1.31 -14.85 -23.10
C VAL A 95 -0.06 -14.24 -23.35
N ALA A 96 -1.11 -15.05 -23.23
CA ALA A 96 -2.51 -14.66 -23.46
C ALA A 96 -3.48 -15.72 -22.90
N ASP A 97 -4.74 -15.34 -22.70
CA ASP A 97 -5.80 -16.24 -22.25
C ASP A 97 -6.07 -17.36 -23.26
N SER A 98 -5.93 -17.06 -24.56
CA SER A 98 -6.03 -18.06 -25.62
C SER A 98 -5.12 -17.74 -26.80
N ILE A 99 -4.51 -18.78 -27.38
CA ILE A 99 -3.61 -18.66 -28.55
C ILE A 99 -4.14 -19.54 -29.68
N LYS A 100 -4.36 -18.95 -30.87
CA LYS A 100 -4.75 -19.66 -32.10
C LYS A 100 -3.73 -19.42 -33.20
N ILE A 101 -3.28 -20.49 -33.84
CA ILE A 101 -2.23 -20.46 -34.87
C ILE A 101 -2.79 -21.06 -36.17
N ALA A 102 -2.60 -20.37 -37.29
CA ALA A 102 -3.03 -20.82 -38.62
C ALA A 102 -1.91 -20.63 -39.66
N GLY A 103 -1.76 -21.61 -40.57
CA GLY A 103 -0.79 -21.57 -41.68
C GLY A 103 0.53 -22.30 -41.39
N ASN A 104 1.56 -22.03 -42.20
CA ASN A 104 2.90 -22.63 -42.08
C ASN A 104 3.82 -21.84 -41.11
N THR A 105 3.30 -21.46 -39.95
CA THR A 105 4.06 -20.70 -38.94
C THR A 105 4.96 -21.64 -38.13
N THR A 106 6.24 -21.31 -37.99
CA THR A 106 7.17 -22.05 -37.13
C THR A 106 7.38 -21.28 -35.83
N LEU A 107 6.98 -21.86 -34.69
CA LEU A 107 7.22 -21.30 -33.35
C LEU A 107 8.52 -21.85 -32.75
N PHE A 108 9.44 -20.97 -32.41
CA PHE A 108 10.57 -21.23 -31.51
C PHE A 108 10.23 -20.62 -30.14
N TYR A 109 9.56 -21.41 -29.31
CA TYR A 109 9.14 -21.01 -27.98
C TYR A 109 10.34 -21.01 -27.02
N LYS A 110 10.64 -19.85 -26.44
CA LYS A 110 11.49 -19.72 -25.26
C LYS A 110 10.64 -19.07 -24.18
N PRO A 111 10.05 -19.82 -23.23
CA PRO A 111 9.47 -19.19 -22.05
C PRO A 111 10.61 -18.48 -21.33
N LEU A 112 10.45 -17.19 -21.01
CA LEU A 112 11.22 -16.66 -19.89
C LEU A 112 10.63 -17.31 -18.62
N LEU A 113 11.40 -18.25 -18.08
CA LEU A 113 11.12 -19.12 -16.94
C LEU A 113 10.66 -18.32 -15.70
N VAL A 114 9.35 -18.15 -15.47
CA VAL A 114 8.83 -17.93 -14.10
C VAL A 114 8.93 -19.25 -13.32
N GLU A 115 8.61 -20.37 -13.98
CA GLU A 115 9.06 -21.72 -13.58
C GLU A 115 10.59 -21.71 -13.48
N GLY A 116 11.19 -22.01 -12.34
CA GLY A 116 12.64 -21.94 -12.13
C GLY A 116 13.16 -20.64 -11.50
N LEU A 117 12.48 -19.50 -11.63
CA LEU A 117 12.79 -18.34 -10.77
C LEU A 117 12.39 -18.63 -9.33
N LEU A 118 11.24 -19.27 -9.13
CA LEU A 118 10.77 -19.68 -7.81
C LEU A 118 11.66 -20.76 -7.20
N ASP A 119 12.12 -21.73 -8.00
CA ASP A 119 13.08 -22.75 -7.53
C ASP A 119 14.43 -22.12 -7.17
N LYS A 120 14.91 -21.14 -7.95
CA LYS A 120 16.10 -20.36 -7.59
C LYS A 120 15.91 -19.51 -6.34
N MET A 121 14.71 -18.96 -6.16
CA MET A 121 14.36 -18.19 -4.97
C MET A 121 14.34 -19.09 -3.74
N GLU A 122 13.81 -20.31 -3.88
CA GLU A 122 13.79 -21.33 -2.83
C GLU A 122 15.21 -21.78 -2.50
N GLU A 123 16.00 -22.19 -3.49
CA GLU A 123 17.40 -22.58 -3.31
C GLU A 123 18.19 -21.46 -2.62
N ALA A 124 18.06 -20.21 -3.10
CA ALA A 124 18.71 -19.06 -2.51
C ALA A 124 18.27 -18.82 -1.07
N PHE A 125 16.98 -18.93 -0.77
CA PHE A 125 16.45 -18.75 0.57
C PHE A 125 16.94 -19.86 1.53
N GLU A 126 16.97 -21.11 1.07
CA GLU A 126 17.42 -22.26 1.87
C GLU A 126 18.88 -22.15 2.28
N ILE A 127 19.74 -21.63 1.40
CA ILE A 127 21.17 -21.40 1.69
C ILE A 127 21.44 -20.04 2.35
N GLY A 128 20.41 -19.22 2.57
CA GLY A 128 20.54 -17.89 3.19
C GLY A 128 21.10 -16.80 2.26
N ASP A 129 21.08 -17.01 0.94
CA ASP A 129 21.42 -16.00 -0.07
C ASP A 129 20.27 -14.98 -0.20
N GLN A 130 20.32 -13.98 0.68
CA GLN A 130 19.36 -12.89 0.69
C GLN A 130 19.42 -12.06 -0.59
N GLU A 131 20.60 -11.87 -1.18
CA GLU A 131 20.76 -11.03 -2.37
C GLU A 131 20.01 -11.63 -3.57
N THR A 132 20.19 -12.93 -3.81
CA THR A 132 19.45 -13.63 -4.89
C THR A 132 17.96 -13.69 -4.57
N THR A 133 17.59 -13.96 -3.32
CA THR A 133 16.18 -13.97 -2.90
C THR A 133 15.48 -12.64 -3.21
N PHE A 134 16.08 -11.51 -2.83
CA PHE A 134 15.51 -10.19 -3.10
C PHE A 134 15.54 -9.80 -4.58
N LYS A 135 16.57 -10.20 -5.34
CA LYS A 135 16.62 -10.01 -6.79
C LYS A 135 15.45 -10.72 -7.47
N VAL A 136 15.18 -11.98 -7.11
CA VAL A 136 14.07 -12.72 -7.68
C VAL A 136 12.73 -12.12 -7.26
N ALA A 137 12.57 -11.72 -5.99
CA ALA A 137 11.37 -11.00 -5.53
C ALA A 137 11.14 -9.71 -6.33
N GLY A 138 12.20 -8.93 -6.56
CA GLY A 138 12.14 -7.71 -7.38
C GLY A 138 11.74 -7.99 -8.83
N VAL A 139 12.21 -9.09 -9.41
CA VAL A 139 11.74 -9.55 -10.73
C VAL A 139 10.25 -9.88 -10.67
N MET A 140 9.75 -10.63 -9.69
CA MET A 140 8.31 -10.93 -9.56
C MET A 140 7.46 -9.66 -9.45
N VAL A 141 7.91 -8.66 -8.70
CA VAL A 141 7.26 -7.35 -8.62
C VAL A 141 7.21 -6.66 -9.99
N GLN A 142 8.30 -6.68 -10.76
CA GLN A 142 8.33 -6.11 -12.11
C GLN A 142 7.38 -6.82 -13.09
N TYR A 143 7.13 -8.12 -12.88
CA TYR A 143 6.15 -8.88 -13.65
C TYR A 143 4.69 -8.54 -13.28
N GLY A 144 4.44 -7.87 -12.15
CA GLY A 144 3.11 -7.44 -11.75
C GLY A 144 2.14 -8.61 -11.63
N SER A 145 0.89 -8.41 -12.06
CA SER A 145 -0.17 -9.43 -12.00
C SER A 145 0.12 -10.69 -12.83
N TYR A 146 1.12 -10.68 -13.72
CA TYR A 146 1.52 -11.90 -14.45
C TYR A 146 2.22 -12.93 -13.57
N ALA A 147 2.81 -12.50 -12.45
CA ALA A 147 3.33 -13.42 -11.46
C ALA A 147 2.22 -14.06 -10.61
N THR A 148 0.98 -13.54 -10.66
CA THR A 148 -0.11 -13.92 -9.75
C THR A 148 -0.47 -15.41 -9.77
N PRO A 149 -0.68 -16.07 -10.92
CA PRO A 149 -1.04 -17.49 -10.94
C PRO A 149 0.04 -18.37 -10.30
N PHE A 150 1.31 -18.08 -10.56
CA PHE A 150 2.47 -18.82 -10.06
C PHE A 150 2.68 -18.61 -8.55
N LEU A 151 2.64 -17.35 -8.12
CA LEU A 151 2.74 -16.99 -6.71
C LEU A 151 1.58 -17.61 -5.91
N ARG A 152 0.37 -17.70 -6.48
CA ARG A 152 -0.79 -18.35 -5.87
C ARG A 152 -0.57 -19.84 -5.65
N GLU A 153 -0.18 -20.57 -6.70
CA GLU A 153 0.03 -22.02 -6.62
C GLU A 153 0.96 -22.38 -5.46
N ILE A 154 2.08 -21.66 -5.36
CA ILE A 154 3.08 -21.89 -4.32
C ILE A 154 2.61 -21.39 -2.95
N PHE A 155 1.95 -20.24 -2.89
CA PHE A 155 1.42 -19.72 -1.64
C PHE A 155 0.44 -20.69 -0.99
N THR A 156 -0.33 -21.42 -1.79
CA THR A 156 -1.27 -22.44 -1.33
C THR A 156 -0.65 -23.81 -1.05
N ASN A 157 0.58 -24.07 -1.51
CA ASN A 157 1.28 -25.32 -1.26
C ASN A 157 1.95 -25.29 0.13
N LYS A 158 1.51 -26.17 1.04
CA LYS A 158 2.02 -26.22 2.42
C LYS A 158 3.37 -26.95 2.57
N GLU A 159 3.73 -27.79 1.61
CA GLU A 159 4.98 -28.58 1.66
C GLU A 159 6.17 -27.79 1.12
N LYS A 160 5.97 -27.06 0.02
CA LYS A 160 7.00 -26.23 -0.63
C LYS A 160 7.01 -24.82 -0.01
N MET A 161 8.16 -24.19 0.16
CA MET A 161 8.25 -22.74 0.49
C MET A 161 7.55 -22.29 1.80
N ARG A 162 7.28 -23.18 2.77
CA ARG A 162 6.56 -22.84 4.03
C ARG A 162 7.14 -21.62 4.74
N LYS A 163 8.48 -21.50 4.75
CA LYS A 163 9.22 -20.40 5.39
C LYS A 163 9.25 -19.11 4.56
N MET A 164 8.87 -19.15 3.28
CA MET A 164 8.92 -18.01 2.35
C MET A 164 7.54 -17.42 2.04
N ARG A 165 6.44 -18.03 2.51
CA ARG A 165 5.08 -17.53 2.29
C ARG A 165 4.87 -16.11 2.81
N PHE A 166 5.63 -15.67 3.83
CA PHE A 166 5.62 -14.28 4.26
C PHE A 166 6.13 -13.34 3.14
N LEU A 167 7.25 -13.68 2.49
CA LEU A 167 7.84 -12.90 1.40
C LEU A 167 6.93 -12.85 0.17
N ILE A 168 6.22 -13.95 -0.10
CA ILE A 168 5.19 -13.95 -1.14
C ILE A 168 4.06 -12.96 -0.78
N SER A 169 3.62 -12.93 0.49
CA SER A 169 2.60 -11.99 0.96
C SER A 169 3.03 -10.52 0.77
N GLU A 170 4.32 -10.22 0.92
CA GLU A 170 4.88 -8.88 0.67
C GLU A 170 4.87 -8.54 -0.83
N ILE A 171 5.31 -9.47 -1.68
CA ILE A 171 5.31 -9.29 -3.14
C ILE A 171 3.88 -8.99 -3.63
N MET A 172 2.88 -9.73 -3.14
CA MET A 172 1.47 -9.55 -3.51
C MET A 172 0.95 -8.13 -3.19
N VAL A 173 1.37 -7.55 -2.06
CA VAL A 173 0.98 -6.18 -1.69
C VAL A 173 1.56 -5.15 -2.65
N VAL A 174 2.80 -5.35 -3.08
CA VAL A 174 3.45 -4.43 -4.04
C VAL A 174 2.78 -4.54 -5.41
N ILE A 175 2.42 -5.76 -5.83
CA ILE A 175 1.69 -5.99 -7.09
C ILE A 175 0.27 -5.39 -7.03
N LYS A 176 -0.36 -5.33 -5.84
CA LYS A 176 -1.73 -4.82 -5.61
C LYS A 176 -2.82 -5.55 -6.39
N ASP A 177 -2.60 -6.83 -6.67
CA ASP A 177 -3.58 -7.66 -7.36
C ASP A 177 -4.64 -8.18 -6.38
N LEU A 178 -5.89 -7.76 -6.60
CA LEU A 178 -7.04 -8.08 -5.78
C LEU A 178 -7.47 -9.56 -5.88
N ASP A 179 -6.96 -10.32 -6.84
CA ASP A 179 -7.21 -11.75 -6.96
C ASP A 179 -6.49 -12.56 -5.88
N PHE A 180 -5.54 -11.96 -5.16
CA PHE A 180 -4.83 -12.58 -4.04
C PHE A 180 -5.57 -12.57 -2.71
N ILE A 181 -6.70 -11.87 -2.63
CA ILE A 181 -7.46 -11.79 -1.38
C ILE A 181 -7.97 -13.15 -0.92
N PRO A 182 -8.60 -13.99 -1.77
CA PRO A 182 -9.04 -15.31 -1.32
C PRO A 182 -7.88 -16.21 -0.83
N PRO A 183 -6.72 -16.30 -1.51
CA PRO A 183 -5.54 -16.99 -0.96
C PRO A 183 -5.06 -16.45 0.39
N LEU A 184 -4.95 -15.12 0.54
CA LEU A 184 -4.53 -14.49 1.80
C LEU A 184 -5.52 -14.79 2.93
N ILE A 185 -6.82 -14.76 2.66
CA ILE A 185 -7.87 -15.15 3.61
C ILE A 185 -7.74 -16.62 4.04
N ALA A 186 -7.47 -17.52 3.09
CA ALA A 186 -7.32 -18.94 3.37
C ALA A 186 -6.15 -19.20 4.31
N VAL A 187 -4.99 -18.59 4.04
CA VAL A 187 -3.79 -18.72 4.88
C VAL A 187 -3.99 -18.06 6.25
N LEU A 188 -4.62 -16.89 6.30
CA LEU A 188 -4.92 -16.22 7.56
C LEU A 188 -5.84 -17.06 8.46
N SER A 189 -6.80 -17.79 7.88
CA SER A 189 -7.74 -18.62 8.64
C SER A 189 -7.15 -19.96 9.10
N ASP A 190 -5.98 -20.32 8.61
CA ASP A 190 -5.40 -21.64 8.82
C ASP A 190 -4.54 -21.69 10.10
N VAL A 191 -5.15 -22.11 11.20
CA VAL A 191 -4.46 -22.24 12.49
C VAL A 191 -3.29 -23.23 12.48
N SER A 192 -3.21 -24.13 11.48
CA SER A 192 -2.07 -25.06 11.32
C SER A 192 -0.84 -24.39 10.71
N ASP A 193 -1.02 -23.23 10.07
CA ASP A 193 0.10 -22.46 9.54
C ASP A 193 0.91 -21.78 10.64
N HIS A 194 2.10 -21.31 10.29
CA HIS A 194 2.97 -20.62 11.24
C HIS A 194 2.41 -19.21 11.52
N GLU A 195 2.48 -18.75 12.76
CA GLU A 195 1.95 -17.44 13.17
C GLU A 195 2.50 -16.28 12.31
N ASN A 196 3.81 -16.27 12.02
CA ASN A 196 4.41 -15.28 11.11
C ASN A 196 3.72 -15.24 9.74
N VAL A 197 3.36 -16.38 9.15
CA VAL A 197 2.70 -16.41 7.84
C VAL A 197 1.30 -15.82 7.94
N ARG A 198 0.54 -16.16 9.00
CA ARG A 198 -0.78 -15.58 9.26
C ARG A 198 -0.69 -14.08 9.53
N GLU A 199 0.28 -13.64 10.31
CA GLU A 199 0.53 -12.23 10.58
C GLU A 199 0.74 -11.46 9.27
N HIS A 200 1.65 -11.92 8.40
CA HIS A 200 1.90 -11.25 7.13
C HIS A 200 0.67 -11.27 6.22
N ALA A 201 -0.12 -12.35 6.23
CA ALA A 201 -1.39 -12.38 5.52
C ALA A 201 -2.38 -11.31 6.02
N ALA A 202 -2.52 -11.16 7.35
CA ALA A 202 -3.35 -10.09 7.94
C ALA A 202 -2.83 -8.70 7.55
N GLN A 203 -1.52 -8.48 7.61
CA GLN A 203 -0.89 -7.23 7.18
C GLN A 203 -1.19 -6.92 5.71
N SER A 204 -0.98 -7.90 4.83
CA SER A 204 -1.20 -7.74 3.40
C SER A 204 -2.67 -7.43 3.08
N LEU A 205 -3.61 -8.11 3.74
CA LEU A 205 -5.04 -7.82 3.61
C LEU A 205 -5.38 -6.39 4.06
N GLY A 206 -4.80 -5.93 5.17
CA GLY A 206 -4.94 -4.54 5.62
C GLY A 206 -4.38 -3.53 4.60
N MET A 207 -3.19 -3.78 4.06
CA MET A 207 -2.55 -2.91 3.05
C MET A 207 -3.31 -2.87 1.72
N LEU A 208 -3.98 -3.96 1.33
CA LEU A 208 -4.84 -4.01 0.15
C LEU A 208 -6.16 -3.24 0.37
N GLY A 209 -6.64 -3.12 1.62
CA GLY A 209 -7.78 -2.26 1.96
C GLY A 209 -9.15 -2.78 1.50
N ASP A 210 -9.24 -4.03 1.05
CA ASP A 210 -10.46 -4.59 0.47
C ASP A 210 -11.31 -5.32 1.53
N LYS A 211 -12.60 -4.97 1.55
CA LYS A 211 -13.56 -5.39 2.58
C LYS A 211 -13.90 -6.88 2.54
N ARG A 212 -13.55 -7.62 1.49
CA ARG A 212 -13.69 -9.08 1.45
C ARG A 212 -12.95 -9.76 2.60
N ALA A 213 -11.91 -9.14 3.14
CA ALA A 213 -11.13 -9.63 4.26
C ALA A 213 -11.78 -9.41 5.64
N LEU A 214 -12.82 -8.58 5.73
CA LEU A 214 -13.36 -8.06 6.99
C LEU A 214 -13.73 -9.17 7.98
N ASP A 215 -14.57 -10.12 7.55
CA ASP A 215 -15.07 -11.17 8.45
C ASP A 215 -13.97 -12.14 8.90
N THR A 216 -12.98 -12.37 8.02
CA THR A 216 -11.81 -13.19 8.38
C THR A 216 -10.93 -12.47 9.40
N LEU A 217 -10.67 -11.18 9.19
CA LEU A 217 -9.90 -10.36 10.14
C LEU A 217 -10.59 -10.26 11.50
N ARG A 218 -11.93 -10.18 11.54
CA ARG A 218 -12.71 -10.27 12.80
C ARG A 218 -12.52 -11.61 13.48
N TYR A 219 -12.60 -12.70 12.72
CA TYR A 219 -12.44 -14.05 13.25
C TYR A 219 -11.07 -14.23 13.91
N VAL A 220 -9.99 -13.80 13.24
CA VAL A 220 -8.61 -13.93 13.74
C VAL A 220 -8.24 -12.91 14.84
N LEU A 221 -9.15 -12.01 15.24
CA LEU A 221 -8.97 -11.30 16.53
C LEU A 221 -8.93 -12.27 17.71
N ASN A 222 -9.41 -13.50 17.56
CA ASN A 222 -9.30 -14.56 18.57
C ASN A 222 -8.24 -15.62 18.19
N ASP A 223 -7.28 -15.29 17.33
CA ASP A 223 -6.17 -16.19 16.99
C ASP A 223 -5.37 -16.59 18.24
N THR A 224 -4.79 -17.79 18.21
CA THR A 224 -3.98 -18.31 19.33
C THR A 224 -2.71 -17.49 19.54
N SER A 225 -2.16 -16.90 18.49
CA SER A 225 -0.99 -16.02 18.52
C SER A 225 -1.39 -14.57 18.77
N GLU A 226 -0.79 -13.96 19.79
CA GLU A 226 -0.96 -12.53 20.09
C GLU A 226 -0.52 -11.63 18.94
N ILE A 227 0.55 -12.02 18.23
CA ILE A 227 1.08 -11.26 17.09
C ILE A 227 0.04 -11.20 15.96
N VAL A 228 -0.64 -12.32 15.70
CA VAL A 228 -1.70 -12.38 14.68
C VAL A 228 -2.92 -11.55 15.11
N ARG A 229 -3.37 -11.64 16.37
CA ARG A 229 -4.46 -10.79 16.90
C ARG A 229 -4.15 -9.31 16.78
N SER A 230 -2.92 -8.94 17.13
CA SER A 230 -2.41 -7.57 17.05
C SER A 230 -2.41 -7.06 15.61
N ARG A 231 -1.95 -7.88 14.66
CA ARG A 231 -1.93 -7.50 13.26
C ARG A 231 -3.32 -7.44 12.63
N ALA A 232 -4.21 -8.35 13.01
CA ALA A 232 -5.62 -8.31 12.61
C ALA A 232 -6.31 -7.02 13.09
N SER A 233 -6.05 -6.60 14.34
CA SER A 233 -6.57 -5.35 14.90
C SER A 233 -6.12 -4.14 14.07
N LEU A 234 -4.84 -4.08 13.67
CA LEU A 234 -4.33 -3.02 12.80
C LEU A 234 -4.97 -3.07 11.39
N ALA A 235 -5.02 -4.26 10.79
CA ALA A 235 -5.56 -4.46 9.45
C ALA A 235 -7.04 -4.05 9.33
N LEU A 236 -7.86 -4.30 10.37
CA LEU A 236 -9.24 -3.82 10.42
C LEU A 236 -9.34 -2.29 10.34
N GLY A 237 -8.41 -1.56 10.96
CA GLY A 237 -8.31 -0.10 10.83
C GLY A 237 -7.93 0.33 9.42
N MET A 238 -7.01 -0.39 8.79
CA MET A 238 -6.56 -0.13 7.41
C MET A 238 -7.66 -0.37 6.37
N LEU A 239 -8.57 -1.32 6.61
CA LEU A 239 -9.77 -1.51 5.77
C LEU A 239 -10.71 -0.29 5.82
N GLY A 240 -10.71 0.46 6.93
CA GLY A 240 -11.56 1.64 7.10
C GLY A 240 -13.06 1.35 7.20
N ASP A 241 -13.46 0.09 7.43
CA ASP A 241 -14.88 -0.26 7.54
C ASP A 241 -15.41 0.00 8.96
N LYS A 242 -16.37 0.93 9.06
CA LYS A 242 -17.01 1.33 10.32
C LYS A 242 -17.67 0.19 11.09
N SER A 243 -18.06 -0.89 10.41
CA SER A 243 -18.63 -2.03 11.10
C SER A 243 -17.62 -2.74 12.02
N ALA A 244 -16.30 -2.55 11.82
CA ALA A 244 -15.26 -3.10 12.69
C ALA A 244 -15.07 -2.33 14.01
N VAL A 245 -15.74 -1.18 14.20
CA VAL A 245 -15.54 -0.32 15.37
C VAL A 245 -15.84 -1.03 16.68
N ASN A 246 -16.96 -1.77 16.75
CA ASN A 246 -17.32 -2.50 17.97
C ASN A 246 -16.33 -3.62 18.29
N ASP A 247 -15.82 -4.32 17.27
CA ASP A 247 -14.80 -5.36 17.46
C ASP A 247 -13.52 -4.76 18.05
N LEU A 248 -13.08 -3.61 17.52
CA LEU A 248 -11.88 -2.91 17.99
C LEU A 248 -12.07 -2.31 19.40
N ILE A 249 -13.27 -1.83 19.74
CA ILE A 249 -13.60 -1.40 21.11
C ILE A 249 -13.46 -2.56 22.09
N VAL A 250 -13.95 -3.75 21.74
CA VAL A 250 -13.83 -4.94 22.59
C VAL A 250 -12.35 -5.31 22.79
N VAL A 251 -11.52 -5.18 21.76
CA VAL A 251 -10.06 -5.42 21.86
C VAL A 251 -9.39 -4.37 22.76
N LEU A 252 -9.73 -3.08 22.59
CA LEU A 252 -9.20 -1.97 23.37
C LEU A 252 -9.45 -2.14 24.88
N GLN A 253 -10.60 -2.68 25.25
CA GLN A 253 -11.03 -2.79 26.66
C GLN A 253 -10.56 -4.07 27.36
N ASN A 254 -9.96 -5.03 26.64
CA ASN A 254 -9.64 -6.34 27.20
C ASN A 254 -8.19 -6.77 26.88
N LYS A 255 -7.23 -6.03 27.45
CA LYS A 255 -5.79 -6.29 27.37
C LYS A 255 -5.42 -7.72 27.76
N GLU A 256 -6.06 -8.28 28.79
CA GLU A 256 -5.79 -9.65 29.27
C GLU A 256 -6.11 -10.71 28.20
N LYS A 257 -7.23 -10.56 27.48
CA LYS A 257 -7.63 -11.52 26.44
C LYS A 257 -6.83 -11.33 25.15
N TYR A 258 -6.70 -10.10 24.70
CA TYR A 258 -6.19 -9.82 23.35
C TYR A 258 -4.69 -9.56 23.30
N GLY A 259 -4.10 -9.09 24.40
CA GLY A 259 -2.68 -8.74 24.49
C GLY A 259 -2.42 -7.24 24.33
N TYR A 260 -1.24 -6.83 24.79
CA TYR A 260 -0.83 -5.43 24.86
C TYR A 260 -0.74 -4.77 23.47
N TYR A 261 -0.11 -5.45 22.52
CA TYR A 261 0.04 -4.90 21.17
C TYR A 261 -1.29 -4.80 20.41
N ALA A 262 -2.21 -5.73 20.67
CA ALA A 262 -3.55 -5.70 20.09
C ALA A 262 -4.37 -4.51 20.62
N GLN A 263 -4.27 -4.22 21.93
CA GLN A 263 -4.91 -3.05 22.53
C GLN A 263 -4.43 -1.74 21.87
N ILE A 264 -3.11 -1.56 21.73
CA ILE A 264 -2.54 -0.38 21.07
C ILE A 264 -2.99 -0.26 19.62
N ASN A 265 -2.94 -1.36 18.87
CA ASN A 265 -3.36 -1.36 17.48
C ASN A 265 -4.87 -1.14 17.33
N ALA A 266 -5.69 -1.59 18.28
CA ALA A 266 -7.11 -1.27 18.30
C ALA A 266 -7.35 0.23 18.48
N ALA A 267 -6.67 0.89 19.41
CA ALA A 267 -6.73 2.35 19.56
C ALA A 267 -6.38 3.06 18.24
N LYS A 268 -5.23 2.74 17.65
CA LYS A 268 -4.78 3.29 16.35
C LYS A 268 -5.83 3.09 15.26
N SER A 269 -6.36 1.87 15.13
CA SER A 269 -7.35 1.51 14.12
C SER A 269 -8.65 2.29 14.26
N LEU A 270 -9.11 2.55 15.49
CA LEU A 270 -10.26 3.41 15.74
C LEU A 270 -10.00 4.85 15.26
N GLY A 271 -8.79 5.36 15.49
CA GLY A 271 -8.32 6.64 14.95
C GLY A 271 -8.28 6.68 13.41
N MET A 272 -7.89 5.57 12.77
CA MET A 272 -7.88 5.45 11.30
C MET A 272 -9.29 5.41 10.69
N ILE A 273 -10.23 4.71 11.35
CA ILE A 273 -11.63 4.59 10.89
C ILE A 273 -12.38 5.93 11.07
N LYS A 274 -12.00 6.74 12.06
CA LYS A 274 -12.59 8.07 12.33
C LYS A 274 -14.10 8.03 12.60
N ASP A 275 -14.54 7.02 13.35
CA ASP A 275 -15.94 6.94 13.80
C ASP A 275 -16.09 7.47 15.23
N SER A 276 -16.85 8.56 15.38
CA SER A 276 -17.12 9.19 16.68
C SER A 276 -17.76 8.26 17.70
N SER A 277 -18.40 7.16 17.29
CA SER A 277 -18.99 6.19 18.24
C SER A 277 -17.94 5.51 19.14
N ALA A 278 -16.66 5.55 18.78
CA ALA A 278 -15.56 5.03 19.58
C ALA A 278 -15.02 6.01 20.64
N VAL A 279 -15.39 7.29 20.56
CA VAL A 279 -14.84 8.36 21.40
C VAL A 279 -15.06 8.11 22.89
N PRO A 280 -16.25 7.68 23.37
CA PRO A 280 -16.46 7.43 24.79
C PRO A 280 -15.50 6.38 25.37
N GLN A 281 -15.24 5.30 24.62
CA GLN A 281 -14.36 4.22 25.05
C GLN A 281 -12.89 4.61 24.95
N LEU A 282 -12.52 5.41 23.94
CA LEU A 282 -11.19 6.01 23.87
C LEU A 282 -10.95 6.99 25.02
N ILE A 283 -11.93 7.84 25.38
CA ILE A 283 -11.82 8.72 26.57
C ILE A 283 -11.57 7.89 27.83
N GLY A 284 -12.28 6.77 28.01
CA GLY A 284 -12.02 5.85 29.13
C GLY A 284 -10.60 5.29 29.12
N ALA A 285 -10.05 4.97 27.95
CA ALA A 285 -8.70 4.44 27.78
C ALA A 285 -7.58 5.50 27.95
N LEU A 286 -7.90 6.80 28.07
CA LEU A 286 -6.93 7.81 28.48
C LEU A 286 -6.46 7.65 29.93
N GLN A 287 -7.13 6.81 30.73
CA GLN A 287 -6.76 6.51 32.11
C GLN A 287 -5.99 5.18 32.25
N ASP A 288 -5.53 4.60 31.14
CA ASP A 288 -4.74 3.37 31.16
C ASP A 288 -3.43 3.58 31.96
N GLU A 289 -3.01 2.56 32.70
CA GLU A 289 -1.77 2.57 33.49
C GLU A 289 -0.53 2.79 32.60
N ASP A 290 -0.58 2.31 31.36
CA ASP A 290 0.54 2.33 30.43
C ASP A 290 0.55 3.62 29.61
N GLU A 291 1.64 4.39 29.72
CA GLU A 291 1.78 5.66 29.00
C GLU A 291 1.72 5.51 27.47
N VAL A 292 2.15 4.37 26.92
CA VAL A 292 2.13 4.12 25.47
C VAL A 292 0.68 3.91 25.00
N VAL A 293 -0.17 3.30 25.82
CA VAL A 293 -1.61 3.18 25.52
C VAL A 293 -2.24 4.57 25.54
N ARG A 294 -2.05 5.35 26.62
CA ARG A 294 -2.58 6.73 26.73
C ARG A 294 -2.16 7.59 25.55
N MET A 295 -0.89 7.51 25.15
CA MET A 295 -0.31 8.22 24.01
C MET A 295 -1.05 7.91 22.70
N HIS A 296 -1.24 6.63 22.37
CA HIS A 296 -1.91 6.21 21.14
C HIS A 296 -3.41 6.52 21.15
N VAL A 297 -4.05 6.45 22.31
CA VAL A 297 -5.45 6.83 22.49
C VAL A 297 -5.62 8.34 22.26
N ALA A 298 -4.77 9.18 22.85
CA ALA A 298 -4.79 10.62 22.63
C ALA A 298 -4.62 10.97 21.15
N LYS A 299 -3.63 10.37 20.49
CA LYS A 299 -3.43 10.53 19.04
C LYS A 299 -4.69 10.12 18.24
N SER A 300 -5.31 9.01 18.59
CA SER A 300 -6.50 8.49 17.90
C SER A 300 -7.71 9.42 18.08
N LEU A 301 -7.91 9.99 19.27
CA LEU A 301 -8.92 11.02 19.51
C LEU A 301 -8.66 12.28 18.66
N GLY A 302 -7.39 12.68 18.55
CA GLY A 302 -6.95 13.74 17.64
C GLY A 302 -7.25 13.46 16.17
N ASP A 303 -7.08 12.22 15.72
CA ASP A 303 -7.36 11.82 14.34
C ASP A 303 -8.87 11.72 14.03
N ILE A 304 -9.71 11.37 15.02
CA ILE A 304 -11.18 11.39 14.95
C ILE A 304 -11.72 12.82 14.91
N LYS A 305 -11.08 13.76 15.63
CA LYS A 305 -11.45 15.19 15.73
C LYS A 305 -12.82 15.45 16.35
N ASP A 306 -13.27 14.60 17.26
CA ASP A 306 -14.52 14.81 17.99
C ASP A 306 -14.32 15.75 19.18
N VAL A 307 -15.06 16.85 19.20
CA VAL A 307 -14.95 17.90 20.23
C VAL A 307 -15.32 17.42 21.63
N SER A 308 -16.05 16.30 21.77
CA SER A 308 -16.37 15.73 23.09
C SER A 308 -15.14 15.22 23.86
N ALA A 309 -14.01 14.98 23.17
CA ALA A 309 -12.77 14.55 23.78
C ALA A 309 -11.94 15.70 24.39
N VAL A 310 -12.24 16.96 24.05
CA VAL A 310 -11.41 18.12 24.39
C VAL A 310 -11.17 18.22 25.91
N ASP A 311 -12.20 18.03 26.73
CA ASP A 311 -12.07 18.21 28.18
C ASP A 311 -11.15 17.16 28.81
N SER A 312 -11.24 15.91 28.34
CA SER A 312 -10.38 14.82 28.82
C SER A 312 -8.94 14.98 28.33
N LEU A 313 -8.76 15.46 27.10
CA LEU A 313 -7.44 15.79 26.57
C LEU A 313 -6.81 16.97 27.35
N ILE A 314 -7.57 18.02 27.68
CA ILE A 314 -7.05 19.15 28.47
C ILE A 314 -6.59 18.68 29.86
N LEU A 315 -7.36 17.81 30.51
CA LEU A 315 -6.97 17.25 31.80
C LEU A 315 -5.63 16.50 31.70
N LEU A 316 -5.48 15.64 30.69
CA LEU A 316 -4.25 14.88 30.47
C LEU A 316 -3.05 15.79 30.13
N LEU A 317 -3.27 16.87 29.37
CA LEU A 317 -2.21 17.86 29.09
C LEU A 317 -1.67 18.50 30.37
N GLN A 318 -2.52 18.68 31.38
CA GLN A 318 -2.18 19.35 32.63
C GLN A 318 -1.61 18.38 33.68
N GLU A 319 -2.13 17.16 33.75
CA GLU A 319 -1.93 16.27 34.90
C GLU A 319 -1.10 15.01 34.61
N ASP A 320 -0.97 14.58 33.33
CA ASP A 320 -0.23 13.35 33.03
C ASP A 320 1.24 13.51 33.41
N GLU A 321 1.83 12.48 34.02
CA GLU A 321 3.24 12.48 34.45
C GLU A 321 4.21 12.45 33.26
N SER A 322 3.82 11.81 32.15
CA SER A 322 4.68 11.60 30.99
C SER A 322 4.67 12.78 30.03
N ALA A 323 5.85 13.36 29.80
CA ALA A 323 6.04 14.40 28.80
C ALA A 323 5.66 13.94 27.39
N TYR A 324 5.88 12.65 27.08
CA TYR A 324 5.51 12.06 25.80
C TYR A 324 3.99 12.01 25.60
N VAL A 325 3.24 11.65 26.64
CA VAL A 325 1.77 11.68 26.62
C VAL A 325 1.28 13.12 26.46
N ARG A 326 1.74 14.06 27.31
CA ARG A 326 1.36 15.48 27.21
C ARG A 326 1.65 16.06 25.82
N SER A 327 2.78 15.69 25.22
CA SER A 327 3.15 16.09 23.86
C SER A 327 2.16 15.58 22.80
N GLN A 328 1.73 14.32 22.89
CA GLN A 328 0.78 13.74 21.93
C GLN A 328 -0.64 14.27 22.15
N VAL A 329 -0.99 14.60 23.39
CA VAL A 329 -2.23 15.29 23.73
C VAL A 329 -2.25 16.71 23.14
N ALA A 330 -1.14 17.44 23.18
CA ALA A 330 -1.04 18.74 22.54
C ALA A 330 -1.31 18.66 21.03
N GLU A 331 -0.67 17.70 20.33
CA GLU A 331 -0.95 17.41 18.91
C GLU A 331 -2.44 17.09 18.68
N ALA A 332 -3.03 16.24 19.51
CA ALA A 332 -4.45 15.88 19.41
C ALA A 332 -5.38 17.09 19.58
N LEU A 333 -5.11 17.97 20.55
CA LEU A 333 -5.86 19.21 20.75
C LEU A 333 -5.69 20.18 19.58
N GLY A 334 -4.51 20.24 18.97
CA GLY A 334 -4.26 20.99 17.73
C GLY A 334 -5.15 20.51 16.57
N LYS A 335 -5.21 19.18 16.38
CA LYS A 335 -6.04 18.54 15.34
C LYS A 335 -7.54 18.74 15.54
N VAL A 336 -8.02 18.62 16.78
CA VAL A 336 -9.44 18.81 17.14
C VAL A 336 -9.83 20.28 17.00
N GLY A 337 -8.97 21.17 17.50
CA GLY A 337 -9.15 22.62 17.43
C GLY A 337 -10.28 23.17 18.29
N GLY A 338 -10.67 24.41 17.98
CA GLY A 338 -11.68 25.16 18.73
C GLY A 338 -11.11 26.00 19.88
N ASP A 339 -11.91 26.97 20.35
CA ASP A 339 -11.47 27.96 21.35
C ASP A 339 -11.00 27.33 22.66
N LYS A 340 -11.64 26.25 23.09
CA LYS A 340 -11.29 25.58 24.35
C LYS A 340 -9.92 24.90 24.27
N ALA A 341 -9.65 24.20 23.17
CA ALA A 341 -8.34 23.60 22.91
C ALA A 341 -7.26 24.68 22.77
N PHE A 342 -7.55 25.74 22.02
CA PHE A 342 -6.64 26.89 21.86
C PHE A 342 -6.24 27.49 23.21
N ASN A 343 -7.21 27.83 24.06
CA ASN A 343 -6.95 28.45 25.36
C ASN A 343 -6.13 27.54 26.28
N ALA A 344 -6.42 26.23 26.27
CA ALA A 344 -5.68 25.26 27.07
C ALA A 344 -4.22 25.10 26.60
N LEU A 345 -3.99 25.07 25.28
CA LEU A 345 -2.65 25.04 24.70
C LEU A 345 -1.86 26.31 25.07
N VAL A 346 -2.48 27.49 24.96
CA VAL A 346 -1.84 28.76 25.38
C VAL A 346 -1.44 28.71 26.86
N GLN A 347 -2.33 28.24 27.74
CA GLN A 347 -2.02 28.11 29.16
C GLN A 347 -0.86 27.13 29.40
N ALA A 348 -0.82 26.02 28.66
CA ALA A 348 0.23 25.01 28.81
C ALA A 348 1.62 25.48 28.34
N LEU A 349 1.71 26.52 27.49
CA LEU A 349 2.99 27.14 27.11
C LEU A 349 3.75 27.75 28.30
N GLU A 350 3.03 28.16 29.35
CA GLU A 350 3.63 28.73 30.56
C GLU A 350 4.32 27.67 31.44
N GLY A 351 4.19 26.39 31.08
CA GLY A 351 4.82 25.26 31.77
C GLY A 351 6.34 25.18 31.58
N LYS A 352 6.99 24.39 32.44
CA LYS A 352 8.46 24.22 32.45
C LYS A 352 9.00 23.18 31.47
N ASP A 353 8.13 22.40 30.84
CA ASP A 353 8.55 21.32 29.95
C ASP A 353 8.80 21.84 28.53
N GLU A 354 10.07 22.01 28.20
CA GLU A 354 10.52 22.49 26.89
C GLU A 354 10.15 21.53 25.74
N PHE A 355 10.18 20.22 25.99
CA PHE A 355 9.82 19.22 24.98
C PHE A 355 8.34 19.33 24.60
N VAL A 356 7.47 19.55 25.57
CA VAL A 356 6.02 19.71 25.33
C VAL A 356 5.73 21.08 24.70
N ARG A 357 6.45 22.15 25.09
CA ARG A 357 6.26 23.51 24.53
C ARG A 357 6.37 23.58 23.02
N ILE A 358 7.32 22.85 22.41
CA ILE A 358 7.46 22.80 20.94
C ILE A 358 6.20 22.23 20.30
N ASN A 359 5.69 21.10 20.81
CA ASN A 359 4.49 20.47 20.26
C ASN A 359 3.22 21.28 20.52
N ILE A 360 3.16 22.01 21.63
CA ILE A 360 2.08 23.00 21.86
C ILE A 360 2.13 24.12 20.82
N ALA A 361 3.32 24.65 20.49
CA ALA A 361 3.47 25.67 19.45
C ALA A 361 3.02 25.13 18.09
N LEU A 362 3.43 23.92 17.71
CA LEU A 362 2.98 23.26 16.48
C LEU A 362 1.46 23.01 16.47
N ALA A 363 0.87 22.63 17.61
CA ALA A 363 -0.56 22.46 17.74
C ALA A 363 -1.33 23.78 17.59
N LEU A 364 -0.86 24.88 18.19
CA LEU A 364 -1.43 26.21 18.01
C LEU A 364 -1.36 26.68 16.55
N ALA A 365 -0.25 26.37 15.86
CA ALA A 365 -0.11 26.59 14.43
C ALA A 365 -1.12 25.75 13.62
N GLU A 366 -1.32 24.48 13.99
CA GLU A 366 -2.27 23.57 13.33
C GLU A 366 -3.72 24.05 13.48
N ILE A 367 -4.10 24.63 14.62
CA ILE A 367 -5.43 25.24 14.83
C ILE A 367 -5.70 26.35 13.80
N GLY A 368 -4.65 27.04 13.35
CA GLY A 368 -4.78 28.07 12.32
C GLY A 368 -5.31 29.41 12.83
N ASP A 369 -5.26 29.68 14.14
CA ASP A 369 -5.76 30.92 14.72
C ASP A 369 -4.67 31.99 14.84
N LYS A 370 -4.90 33.18 14.27
CA LYS A 370 -3.95 34.31 14.30
C LYS A 370 -3.59 34.77 15.72
N ARG A 371 -4.43 34.49 16.72
CA ARG A 371 -4.12 34.72 18.15
C ARG A 371 -2.86 33.95 18.58
N ALA A 372 -2.46 32.89 17.87
CA ALA A 372 -1.23 32.15 18.13
C ALA A 372 0.06 32.94 17.79
N LEU A 373 -0.01 33.94 16.89
CA LEU A 373 1.17 34.61 16.33
C LEU A 373 2.17 35.15 17.37
N PRO A 374 1.75 35.82 18.47
CA PRO A 374 2.70 36.29 19.48
C PRO A 374 3.45 35.14 20.16
N PHE A 375 2.76 34.04 20.43
CA PHE A 375 3.33 32.86 21.08
C PHE A 375 4.31 32.13 20.17
N LEU A 376 3.94 31.94 18.90
CA LEU A 376 4.81 31.32 17.89
C LEU A 376 6.11 32.12 17.70
N LYS A 377 6.01 33.46 17.63
CA LYS A 377 7.19 34.34 17.52
C LYS A 377 8.10 34.25 18.75
N ALA A 378 7.54 34.14 19.95
CA ALA A 378 8.32 33.98 21.17
C ALA A 378 9.11 32.66 21.16
N ILE A 379 8.45 31.53 20.85
CA ILE A 379 9.10 30.22 20.77
C ILE A 379 10.18 30.18 19.68
N LEU A 380 9.97 30.85 18.53
CA LEU A 380 10.95 30.92 17.46
C LEU A 380 12.28 31.59 17.90
N LEU A 381 12.20 32.57 18.79
CA LEU A 381 13.38 33.25 19.35
C LEU A 381 14.12 32.42 20.40
N GLU A 382 13.41 31.53 21.09
CA GLU A 382 13.94 30.71 22.18
C GLU A 382 14.49 29.36 21.70
N THR A 383 13.95 28.80 20.61
CA THR A 383 14.38 27.50 20.10
C THR A 383 15.67 27.59 19.30
N GLU A 384 16.55 26.59 19.42
CA GLU A 384 17.75 26.45 18.59
C GLU A 384 17.60 25.39 17.49
N ASP A 385 16.59 24.52 17.60
CA ASP A 385 16.37 23.40 16.67
C ASP A 385 15.92 23.89 15.29
N SER A 386 16.72 23.59 14.26
CA SER A 386 16.50 24.08 12.90
C SER A 386 15.21 23.57 12.27
N PHE A 387 14.79 22.33 12.59
CA PHE A 387 13.55 21.76 12.07
C PHE A 387 12.33 22.45 12.68
N THR A 388 12.36 22.66 14.00
CA THR A 388 11.32 23.38 14.74
C THR A 388 11.20 24.82 14.26
N LYS A 389 12.32 25.53 14.05
CA LYS A 389 12.31 26.88 13.47
C LYS A 389 11.58 26.92 12.14
N GLN A 390 11.96 26.05 11.21
CA GLN A 390 11.34 25.98 9.90
C GLN A 390 9.82 25.76 10.00
N LYS A 391 9.37 24.83 10.85
CA LYS A 391 7.94 24.54 11.02
C LYS A 391 7.16 25.72 11.61
N ILE A 392 7.73 26.43 12.58
CA ILE A 392 7.10 27.61 13.18
C ILE A 392 7.10 28.79 12.20
N GLU A 393 8.15 28.98 11.40
CA GLU A 393 8.20 30.00 10.34
C GLU A 393 7.15 29.75 9.26
N GLU A 394 7.06 28.51 8.74
CA GLU A 394 6.01 28.09 7.79
C GLU A 394 4.60 28.39 8.34
N ALA A 395 4.38 28.14 9.63
CA ALA A 395 3.12 28.43 10.29
C ALA A 395 2.82 29.94 10.42
N ILE A 396 3.81 30.74 10.83
CA ILE A 396 3.68 32.20 10.97
C ILE A 396 3.38 32.84 9.60
N GLU A 397 4.07 32.41 8.55
CA GLU A 397 3.83 32.89 7.18
C GLU A 397 2.41 32.58 6.73
N LYS A 398 1.95 31.33 6.92
CA LYS A 398 0.59 30.93 6.57
C LYS A 398 -0.46 31.77 7.30
N LEU A 399 -0.29 31.99 8.61
CA LEU A 399 -1.20 32.78 9.44
C LEU A 399 -1.18 34.29 9.18
N GLY A 400 -0.06 34.81 8.64
CA GLY A 400 0.09 36.22 8.29
C GLY A 400 -0.46 36.59 6.91
N ASN A 401 -0.62 35.61 6.01
CA ASN A 401 -1.09 35.81 4.64
C ASN A 401 -2.59 35.58 4.45
N GLU A 402 -3.22 34.78 5.31
CA GLU A 402 -4.69 34.74 5.50
C GLU A 402 -5.16 35.96 6.30
#